data_AF-A0A7Y2VHG2-F1
#
_entry.id   AF-A0A7Y2VHG2-F1
#
_cell.length_a   1.000
_cell.length_b   1.000
_cell.length_c   1.000
_cell.angle_alpha   90.00
_cell.angle_beta   90.00
_cell.angle_gamma   90.00
#
_symmetry.space_group_name_H-M   'P 1'
#
loop_
_entity.id
_entity.type
_entity.pdbx_description
1 polymer ?
#
loop_
_entity_poly.entity_id
_entity_poly.type
_entity_poly.pdbx_seq_one_letter_code
_entity_poly.pdbx_strand_id
1 'polypeptide(L)'
;KNMNREGAIVGMLVGLTSTLIYIFWFKGWFFMPGTEMAANTVDNWFMGISPEAFGAVGAGLNFLSAWLVSKVTSAPPEHIQHLVEDIRVPKGAAAAVDH
;
A
#
# COMPACT_ATOMS: atom_id res chain seq x y z
N LYS A 1 -7.33 -13.92 -0.22
CA LYS A 1 -8.46 -14.08 0.71
C LYS A 1 -8.09 -13.83 2.18
N ASN A 2 -6.81 -13.82 2.59
CA ASN A 2 -6.42 -13.78 4.01
C ASN A 2 -5.74 -12.46 4.43
N MET A 3 -6.08 -11.33 3.81
CA MET A 3 -5.52 -10.05 4.28
C MET A 3 -6.12 -9.73 5.65
N ASN A 4 -5.29 -9.62 6.68
CA ASN A 4 -5.67 -9.24 8.03
C ASN A 4 -5.30 -7.78 8.32
N ARG A 5 -5.76 -7.28 9.46
CA ARG A 5 -5.58 -5.87 9.86
C ARG A 5 -4.10 -5.53 10.01
N GLU A 6 -3.34 -6.43 10.62
CA GLU A 6 -1.91 -6.26 10.88
C GLU A 6 -1.12 -6.19 9.57
N GLY A 7 -1.41 -7.08 8.62
CA GLY A 7 -0.82 -7.04 7.28
C GLY A 7 -1.13 -5.74 6.55
N ALA A 8 -2.39 -5.31 6.56
CA ALA A 8 -2.77 -4.05 5.93
C ALA A 8 -2.06 -2.83 6.55
N ILE A 9 -1.96 -2.77 7.88
CA ILE A 9 -1.28 -1.67 8.59
C ILE A 9 0.21 -1.66 8.27
N VAL A 10 0.89 -2.82 8.37
CA VAL A 10 2.32 -2.90 8.10
C VAL A 10 2.62 -2.57 6.64
N GLY A 11 1.81 -3.06 5.70
CA GLY A 11 1.91 -2.69 4.30
C GLY A 11 1.89 -1.17 4.12
N MET A 12 0.85 -0.52 4.66
CA MET A 12 0.65 0.91 4.49
C MET A 12 1.79 1.71 5.11
N LEU A 13 2.26 1.32 6.29
CA LEU A 13 3.42 1.94 6.94
C LEU A 13 4.68 1.81 6.08
N VAL A 14 5.00 0.60 5.61
CA VAL A 14 6.21 0.37 4.80
C VAL A 14 6.13 1.12 3.47
N GLY A 15 5.01 0.98 2.76
CA GLY A 15 4.81 1.60 1.45
C GLY A 15 4.85 3.12 1.52
N LEU A 16 3.98 3.72 2.34
CA LEU A 16 3.91 5.17 2.45
C LEU A 16 5.20 5.76 3.01
N THR A 17 5.78 5.16 4.04
CA THR A 17 7.02 5.67 4.62
C THR A 17 8.17 5.59 3.62
N SER A 18 8.30 4.49 2.88
CA SER A 18 9.35 4.37 1.84
C SER A 18 9.18 5.41 0.74
N THR A 19 7.95 5.64 0.26
CA THR A 19 7.67 6.65 -0.76
C THR A 19 7.94 8.06 -0.24
N LEU A 20 7.46 8.39 0.96
CA LEU A 20 7.63 9.71 1.54
C LEU A 20 9.09 10.02 1.82
N ILE A 21 9.84 9.08 2.40
CA ILE A 21 11.27 9.25 2.65
C ILE A 21 12.01 9.52 1.34
N TYR A 22 11.72 8.74 0.29
CA TYR A 22 12.38 8.94 -1.00
C TYR A 22 12.05 10.32 -1.60
N ILE A 23 10.78 10.76 -1.53
CA ILE A 23 10.39 12.09 -1.99
C ILE A 23 11.11 13.18 -1.19
N PHE A 24 11.09 13.12 0.15
CA PHE A 24 11.71 14.13 1.01
C PHE A 24 13.22 14.17 0.87
N TRP A 25 13.86 13.04 0.56
CA TRP A 25 15.29 12.98 0.30
C TRP A 25 15.73 13.93 -0.83
N PHE A 26 14.94 14.03 -1.91
CA PHE A 26 15.25 14.86 -3.07
C PHE A 26 14.53 16.20 -3.11
N LYS A 27 13.36 16.32 -2.47
CA LYS A 27 12.53 17.54 -2.49
C LYS A 27 12.59 18.34 -1.19
N GLY A 28 13.37 17.88 -0.22
CA GLY A 28 13.47 18.45 1.12
C GLY A 28 12.40 17.92 2.07
N TRP A 29 12.74 17.92 3.36
CA TRP A 29 11.83 17.56 4.44
C TRP A 29 10.69 18.57 4.53
N PHE A 30 9.46 18.08 4.40
CA PHE A 30 8.25 18.92 4.35
C PHE A 30 8.31 20.01 3.27
N PHE A 31 9.09 19.78 2.20
CA PHE A 31 9.31 20.73 1.10
C PHE A 31 9.94 22.06 1.54
N MET A 32 10.68 22.06 2.65
CA MET A 32 11.47 23.22 3.09
C MET A 32 12.75 23.33 2.25
N PRO A 33 12.99 24.46 1.55
CA PRO A 33 14.22 24.66 0.80
C PRO A 33 15.47 24.57 1.69
N GLY A 34 16.52 23.91 1.22
CA GLY A 34 17.77 23.71 1.96
C GLY A 34 17.79 22.50 2.89
N THR A 35 16.74 21.68 2.88
CA THR A 35 16.67 20.43 3.65
C THR A 35 16.74 19.18 2.77
N GLU A 36 16.91 19.35 1.47
CA GLU A 36 17.20 18.28 0.52
C GLU A 36 18.52 17.59 0.85
N MET A 37 18.52 16.26 0.83
CA MET A 37 19.67 15.42 1.17
C MET A 37 20.50 15.05 -0.06
N ALA A 38 19.92 15.17 -1.26
CA ALA A 38 20.60 14.97 -2.53
C ALA A 38 19.99 15.86 -3.62
N ALA A 39 20.80 16.21 -4.63
CA ALA A 39 20.31 16.90 -5.80
C ALA A 39 19.35 16.00 -6.59
N ASN A 40 18.20 16.55 -7.01
CA ASN A 40 17.20 15.85 -7.80
C ASN A 40 17.65 15.71 -9.27
N THR A 41 18.68 14.89 -9.49
CA THR A 41 19.26 14.58 -10.80
C THR A 41 19.28 13.07 -11.01
N VAL A 42 19.27 12.65 -12.29
CA VAL A 42 19.22 11.23 -12.68
C VAL A 42 20.36 10.42 -12.06
N ASP A 43 21.55 11.02 -11.89
CA ASP A 43 22.73 10.39 -11.30
C ASP A 43 22.53 9.95 -9.85
N ASN A 44 21.66 10.66 -9.10
CA ASN A 44 21.37 10.35 -7.71
C ASN A 44 20.11 9.50 -7.54
N TRP A 45 19.32 9.30 -8.60
CA TRP A 45 18.09 8.52 -8.52
C TRP A 45 18.39 7.03 -8.34
N PHE A 46 17.71 6.44 -7.36
CA PHE A 46 17.77 5.00 -7.16
C PHE A 46 17.18 4.28 -8.37
N MET A 47 18.02 3.47 -9.05
CA MET A 47 17.66 2.74 -10.26
C MET A 47 17.11 3.64 -11.40
N GLY A 48 17.44 4.93 -11.40
CA GLY A 48 16.92 5.89 -12.39
C GLY A 48 15.44 6.25 -12.20
N ILE A 49 14.86 5.93 -11.04
CA ILE A 49 13.45 6.21 -10.73
C ILE A 49 13.34 7.61 -10.13
N SER A 50 12.59 8.49 -10.80
CA SER A 50 12.34 9.83 -10.29
C SER A 50 11.56 9.77 -8.96
N PRO A 51 11.72 10.76 -8.07
CA PRO A 51 10.99 10.83 -6.82
C PRO A 51 9.47 10.74 -6.99
N GLU A 52 8.92 11.32 -8.06
CA GLU A 52 7.49 11.27 -8.37
C GLU A 52 7.02 9.88 -8.80
N ALA A 53 7.88 9.10 -9.46
CA ALA A 53 7.56 7.75 -9.92
C ALA A 53 7.76 6.67 -8.85
N PHE A 54 8.43 7.01 -7.74
CA PHE A 54 8.74 6.05 -6.67
C PHE A 54 7.50 5.52 -5.93
N GLY A 55 6.33 6.12 -6.12
CA GLY A 55 5.06 5.59 -5.64
C GLY A 55 4.76 4.16 -6.14
N ALA A 56 5.21 3.80 -7.36
CA ALA A 56 5.06 2.44 -7.88
C ALA A 56 5.91 1.42 -7.08
N VAL A 57 7.14 1.80 -6.71
CA VAL A 57 8.01 0.98 -5.85
C VAL A 57 7.42 0.85 -4.46
N GLY A 58 6.94 1.96 -3.89
CA GLY A 58 6.27 1.96 -2.58
C GLY A 58 4.99 1.11 -2.56
N ALA A 59 4.20 1.11 -3.63
CA ALA A 59 3.04 0.23 -3.77
C ALA A 59 3.43 -1.25 -3.82
N GLY A 60 4.54 -1.57 -4.50
CA GLY A 60 5.12 -2.91 -4.50
C GLY A 60 5.56 -3.35 -3.10
N LEU A 61 6.28 -2.49 -2.38
CA LEU A 61 6.71 -2.74 -1.00
C LEU A 61 5.52 -2.88 -0.04
N ASN A 62 4.47 -2.06 -0.22
CA ASN A 62 3.22 -2.14 0.54
C ASN A 62 2.58 -3.52 0.37
N PHE A 63 2.38 -3.94 -0.88
CA PHE A 63 1.73 -5.22 -1.17
C PHE A 63 2.55 -6.40 -0.67
N LEU A 64 3.86 -6.39 -0.91
CA LEU A 64 4.77 -7.44 -0.46
C LEU A 64 4.76 -7.56 1.06
N SER A 65 4.90 -6.44 1.77
CA SER A 65 4.92 -6.42 3.24
C SER A 65 3.57 -6.85 3.81
N ALA A 66 2.47 -6.35 3.25
CA ALA A 66 1.13 -6.74 3.67
C ALA A 66 0.88 -8.23 3.49
N TRP A 67 1.30 -8.79 2.36
CA TRP A 67 1.17 -10.21 2.07
C TRP A 67 2.02 -11.07 3.00
N LEU A 68 3.29 -10.71 3.22
CA LEU A 68 4.18 -11.44 4.14
C LEU A 68 3.63 -11.43 5.58
N VAL A 69 3.26 -10.26 6.08
CA VAL A 69 2.72 -10.11 7.44
C VAL A 69 1.38 -10.81 7.60
N SER A 70 0.51 -10.75 6.58
CA SER A 70 -0.77 -11.46 6.61
C SER A 70 -0.63 -12.98 6.71
N LYS A 71 0.49 -13.54 6.24
CA LYS A 71 0.76 -14.98 6.30
C LYS A 71 1.29 -15.45 7.65
N VAL A 72 1.97 -14.57 8.38
CA VAL A 72 2.59 -14.90 9.68
C VAL A 72 1.78 -14.38 10.87
N THR A 73 0.65 -13.72 10.61
CA THR A 73 -0.24 -13.16 11.64
C THR A 73 -1.61 -13.83 11.59
N SER A 74 -2.38 -13.72 12.68
CA SER A 74 -3.70 -14.33 12.85
C SER A 74 -4.63 -14.11 11.66
N ALA A 75 -5.40 -15.13 11.30
CA ALA A 75 -6.39 -15.02 10.23
C ALA A 75 -7.45 -13.95 10.56
N PRO A 76 -8.05 -13.30 9.53
CA PRO A 76 -9.15 -12.36 9.74
C PRO A 76 -10.30 -13.02 10.52
N PRO A 77 -10.92 -12.35 11.52
CA PRO A 77 -12.03 -12.91 12.28
C PRO A 77 -13.20 -13.35 11.39
N GLU A 78 -13.91 -14.43 11.77
CA GLU A 78 -15.01 -15.00 10.95
C GLU A 78 -16.10 -13.98 10.60
N HIS A 79 -16.49 -13.11 11.53
CA HIS A 79 -17.50 -12.07 11.25
C HIS A 79 -17.08 -11.09 10.14
N ILE A 80 -15.77 -10.84 9.97
CA ILE A 80 -15.23 -10.02 8.87
C ILE A 80 -15.27 -10.80 7.56
N GLN A 81 -14.98 -12.10 7.59
CA GLN A 81 -15.06 -12.94 6.41
C GLN A 81 -16.50 -13.03 5.90
N HIS A 82 -17.47 -13.26 6.79
CA HIS A 82 -18.89 -13.27 6.45
C HIS A 82 -19.37 -11.92 5.92
N LEU A 83 -18.91 -10.79 6.49
CA LEU A 83 -19.23 -9.46 5.96
C LEU A 83 -18.76 -9.29 4.50
N VAL A 84 -17.54 -9.73 4.19
CA VAL A 84 -16.99 -9.66 2.82
C VAL A 84 -17.77 -10.59 1.88
N GLU A 85 -18.16 -11.77 2.34
CA GLU A 85 -18.94 -12.73 1.56
C GLU A 85 -20.37 -12.23 1.28
N ASP A 86 -21.04 -11.64 2.26
CA ASP A 86 -22.35 -10.99 2.12
C ASP A 86 -22.30 -9.77 1.16
N ILE A 87 -21.21 -9.00 1.17
CA ILE A 87 -20.98 -7.92 0.19
C ILE A 87 -20.72 -8.49 -1.21
N ARG A 88 -19.96 -9.59 -1.30
CA ARG A 88 -19.55 -10.19 -2.57
C ARG A 88 -20.69 -10.93 -3.26
N VAL A 89 -21.66 -11.44 -2.51
CA VAL A 89 -22.87 -12.10 -3.01
C VAL A 89 -24.07 -11.31 -2.49
N PRO A 90 -24.53 -10.26 -3.19
CA PRO A 90 -25.67 -9.48 -2.73
C PRO A 90 -26.91 -10.38 -2.68
N LYS A 91 -27.62 -10.35 -1.55
CA LYS A 91 -28.84 -11.13 -1.23
C LYS A 91 -30.05 -10.87 -2.16
N GLY A 92 -29.85 -10.29 -3.35
CA GLY A 92 -30.89 -10.00 -4.35
C GLY A 92 -30.49 -10.29 -5.81
N ALA A 93 -29.24 -10.70 -6.09
CA ALA A 93 -28.82 -10.98 -7.48
C ALA A 93 -29.46 -12.25 -8.07
N ALA A 94 -30.09 -13.10 -7.25
CA ALA A 94 -30.83 -14.28 -7.69
C ALA A 94 -32.32 -14.01 -7.97
N ALA A 95 -32.86 -12.83 -7.63
CA ALA A 95 -34.30 -12.55 -7.68
C ALA A 95 -34.77 -11.79 -8.95
N ALA A 96 -33.91 -11.61 -9.95
CA ALA A 96 -34.24 -10.88 -11.18
C ALA A 96 -34.12 -11.77 -12.44
N VAL A 97 -34.71 -12.97 -12.38
CA VAL A 97 -34.93 -13.85 -13.54
C VAL A 97 -36.35 -14.41 -13.50
N ASP A 98 -37.35 -13.54 -13.44
CA ASP A 98 -38.68 -13.86 -13.97
C ASP A 98 -39.45 -12.57 -14.27
N HIS A 99 -40.38 -12.66 -15.24
CA HIS A 99 -41.23 -11.64 -15.90
C HIS A 99 -40.80 -11.24 -17.32
#